data_AF-A0A8T3Q269-F1
#
_entry.id   AF-A0A8T3Q269-F1
#
_cell.length_a   1.000
_cell.length_b   1.000
_cell.length_c   1.000
_cell.angle_alpha   90.00
_cell.angle_beta   90.00
_cell.angle_gamma   90.00
#
_symmetry.space_group_name_H-M   'P 1'
#
loop_
_entity.id
_entity.type
_entity.pdbx_description
1 polymer ?
#
loop_
_entity_poly.entity_id
_entity_poly.type
_entity_poly.pdbx_seq_one_letter_code
_entity_poly.pdbx_strand_id
1 'polypeptide(L)' 'IEAGRTTLDPAAREAAYGKLHALVAREIPIFPFRHELAYAGLSSRVSGPNGPVELAGSAYDWAADRWRLEAGEG' A
#
# COMPACT_ATOMS: atom_id res chain seq x y z
N ILE A 1 4.28 7.94 -18.90
CA ILE A 1 3.21 7.73 -17.90
C ILE A 1 1.98 7.09 -18.55
N GLU A 2 1.49 7.64 -19.68
CA GLU A 2 0.40 7.08 -20.50
C GLU A 2 0.49 5.56 -20.71
N ALA A 3 1.64 5.05 -21.17
CA ALA A 3 1.84 3.63 -21.46
C ALA A 3 1.71 2.69 -20.24
N GLY A 4 2.13 3.13 -19.05
CA GLY A 4 1.95 2.34 -17.82
C GLY A 4 0.49 2.32 -17.35
N ARG A 5 -0.25 3.40 -17.62
CA ARG A 5 -1.67 3.52 -17.27
C ARG A 5 -2.57 2.69 -18.19
N THR A 6 -2.22 2.57 -19.48
CA THR A 6 -3.09 1.95 -20.49
C THR A 6 -2.76 0.50 -20.82
N THR A 7 -1.54 0.03 -20.53
CA THR A 7 -1.19 -1.38 -20.78
C THR A 7 -1.85 -2.28 -19.74
N LEU A 8 -2.50 -3.36 -20.18
CA LEU A 8 -3.13 -4.37 -19.30
C LEU A 8 -2.14 -5.45 -18.85
N ASP A 9 -1.02 -5.62 -19.57
CA ASP A 9 0.03 -6.57 -19.23
C ASP A 9 0.81 -6.11 -17.98
N PRO A 10 0.81 -6.87 -16.88
CA PRO A 10 1.53 -6.52 -15.66
C PRO A 10 3.03 -6.34 -15.89
N ALA A 11 3.66 -7.16 -16.72
CA ALA A 11 5.11 -7.11 -16.95
C ALA A 11 5.50 -5.84 -17.73
N ALA A 12 4.77 -5.53 -18.81
CA ALA A 12 4.96 -4.28 -19.54
C ALA A 12 4.67 -3.05 -18.67
N ARG A 13 3.67 -3.12 -17.78
CA ARG A 13 3.32 -2.05 -16.86
C ARG A 13 4.46 -1.78 -15.87
N GLU A 14 5.00 -2.84 -15.26
CA GLU A 14 6.12 -2.76 -14.33
C GLU A 14 7.36 -2.16 -15.01
N ALA A 15 7.69 -2.63 -16.22
CA ALA A 15 8.81 -2.08 -16.99
C ALA A 15 8.62 -0.59 -17.33
N ALA A 16 7.39 -0.16 -17.63
CA ALA A 16 7.08 1.24 -17.89
C ALA A 16 7.23 2.13 -16.64
N TYR A 17 6.80 1.65 -15.46
CA TYR A 17 7.00 2.36 -14.19
C TYR A 17 8.46 2.37 -13.75
N GLY A 18 9.22 1.30 -13.99
CA GLY A 18 10.66 1.25 -13.73
C GLY A 18 11.42 2.35 -14.48
N LYS A 19 11.08 2.58 -15.75
CA LYS A 19 11.65 3.69 -16.55
C LYS A 19 11.30 5.06 -15.98
N LEU A 20 10.07 5.24 -15.49
CA LEU A 20 9.63 6.48 -14.85
C LEU A 20 10.39 6.74 -13.55
N HIS A 21 10.55 5.72 -12.70
CA HIS A 21 11.32 5.81 -11.45
C HIS A 21 12.77 6.24 -11.73
N ALA A 22 13.43 5.62 -12.72
CA ALA A 22 14.80 5.98 -13.09
C ALA A 22 14.92 7.44 -13.59
N LEU A 23 13.92 7.92 -14.35
CA LEU A 23 13.88 9.32 -14.79
C LEU A 23 13.70 10.28 -13.61
N VAL A 24 12.74 9.99 -12.72
CA VAL A 24 12.48 10.80 -11.53
C VAL A 24 13.70 10.88 -10.62
N ALA A 25 14.38 9.75 -10.38
CA ALA A 25 15.59 9.71 -9.57
C ALA A 25 16.75 10.53 -10.15
N ARG A 26 16.81 10.69 -11.48
CA ARG A 26 17.85 11.48 -12.14
C ARG A 26 17.52 12.97 -12.19
N GLU A 27 16.28 13.31 -12.49
CA GLU A 27 15.88 14.68 -12.86
C GLU A 27 15.26 15.48 -11.71
N ILE A 28 14.72 14.81 -10.69
CA ILE A 28 14.04 15.47 -9.58
C ILE A 28 14.85 15.25 -8.30
N PRO A 29 15.25 16.32 -7.58
CA PRO A 29 15.90 16.20 -6.28
C PRO A 29 14.87 15.81 -5.20
N ILE A 30 14.27 14.63 -5.35
CA ILE A 30 13.45 14.02 -4.31
C ILE A 30 14.41 13.23 -3.42
N PHE A 31 14.50 13.61 -2.16
CA PHE A 31 15.19 12.84 -1.14
C PHE A 31 14.14 12.05 -0.37
N PRO A 32 13.81 10.81 -0.78
CA PRO A 32 12.93 9.96 0.00
C PRO A 32 13.60 9.73 1.36
N PHE A 33 13.09 10.41 2.38
CA PHE A 33 13.73 10.46 3.70
C PHE A 33 13.44 9.20 4.53
N ARG A 34 12.23 8.65 4.41
CA ARG A 34 11.84 7.40 5.07
C ARG A 34 10.65 6.74 4.41
N HIS A 35 10.59 5.42 4.52
CA HIS A 35 9.34 4.67 4.47
C HIS A 35 8.82 4.55 5.89
N GLU A 36 7.55 4.85 6.11
CA GLU A 36 6.93 4.78 7.44
C GLU A 36 6.15 3.49 7.58
N LEU A 37 6.33 2.81 8.71
CA LEU A 37 5.50 1.68 9.11
C LEU A 37 4.41 2.22 10.02
N ALA A 38 3.15 2.02 9.64
CA ALA A 38 2.01 2.33 10.49
C ALA A 38 1.75 1.17 11.45
N TYR A 39 1.62 1.48 12.75
CA TYR A 39 1.28 0.51 13.78
C TYR A 39 -0.10 0.84 14.35
N ALA A 40 -0.99 -0.15 14.37
CA ALA A 40 -2.29 -0.05 15.02
C ALA A 40 -2.28 -0.84 16.34
N GLY A 41 -2.59 -0.18 17.45
CA GLY A 41 -2.87 -0.85 18.71
C GLY A 41 -4.28 -1.45 18.65
N LEU A 42 -4.38 -2.77 18.53
CA LEU A 42 -5.65 -3.49 18.44
C LEU A 42 -5.94 -4.22 19.75
N SER A 43 -7.23 -4.36 20.08
CA SER A 43 -7.66 -5.28 21.14
C SER A 43 -7.26 -6.71 20.74
N SER A 44 -6.90 -7.55 21.72
CA SER A 44 -6.62 -8.98 21.48
C SER A 44 -7.82 -9.75 20.92
N ARG A 45 -9.03 -9.17 20.99
CA ARG A 45 -10.25 -9.73 20.42
C ARG A 45 -10.48 -9.30 18.97
N VAL A 46 -9.62 -8.45 18.41
CA VAL A 46 -9.78 -7.95 17.05
C VAL A 46 -8.72 -8.61 16.19
N SER A 47 -9.17 -9.34 15.18
CA SER A 47 -8.33 -9.91 14.15
C SER A 47 -8.71 -9.35 12.78
N GLY A 48 -7.74 -9.27 11.88
CA GLY A 48 -7.92 -8.59 10.61
C GLY A 48 -6.80 -8.89 9.63
N PRO A 49 -6.86 -8.30 8.44
CA PRO A 49 -5.86 -8.51 7.42
C PRO A 49 -4.51 -7.90 7.84
N ASN A 50 -3.43 -8.64 7.60
CA ASN A 50 -2.06 -8.17 7.73
C ASN A 50 -1.53 -7.77 6.35
N GLY A 51 -0.82 -6.65 6.22
CA GLY A 51 -0.18 -6.27 4.96
C GLY A 51 -0.01 -4.77 4.74
N PRO A 52 0.53 -4.38 3.57
CA PRO A 52 0.65 -2.97 3.20
C PRO A 52 -0.74 -2.34 3.14
N VAL A 53 -0.88 -1.22 3.84
CA VAL A 53 -2.08 -0.41 3.81
C VAL A 53 -2.20 0.27 2.46
N GLU A 54 -3.33 0.09 1.77
CA GLU A 54 -3.65 0.93 0.62
C GLU A 54 -4.01 2.34 1.12
N LEU A 55 -3.08 3.30 0.95
CA LEU A 55 -3.23 4.70 1.39
C LEU A 55 -4.26 5.51 0.58
N ALA A 56 -5.16 4.85 -0.15
CA ALA A 56 -6.27 5.53 -0.81
C ALA A 56 -7.33 6.05 0.20
N GLY A 57 -7.25 5.62 1.46
CA GLY A 57 -8.13 6.02 2.56
C GLY A 57 -7.40 6.14 3.90
N SER A 58 -8.15 6.11 5.02
CA SER A 58 -7.53 6.08 6.35
C SER A 58 -6.71 4.80 6.52
N ALA A 59 -5.58 4.92 7.22
CA ALA A 59 -4.59 3.84 7.23
C ALA A 59 -5.00 2.60 8.05
N TYR A 60 -6.10 2.68 8.80
CA TYR A 60 -6.46 1.71 9.83
C TYR A 60 -7.82 1.05 9.64
N ASP A 61 -8.64 1.53 8.72
CA ASP A 61 -9.94 0.98 8.31
C ASP A 61 -9.92 0.40 6.89
N TRP A 62 -8.71 0.25 6.31
CA TRP A 62 -8.54 -0.47 5.06
C TRP A 62 -9.12 -1.89 5.19
N ALA A 63 -9.87 -2.31 4.17
CA ALA A 63 -10.57 -3.59 4.15
C ALA A 63 -11.43 -3.84 5.41
N ALA A 64 -12.18 -2.83 5.87
CA ALA A 64 -13.10 -2.88 7.02
C ALA A 64 -13.99 -4.15 7.05
N ASP A 65 -14.41 -4.64 5.89
CA ASP A 65 -15.21 -5.86 5.69
C ASP A 65 -14.49 -7.17 6.09
N ARG A 66 -13.17 -7.12 6.24
CA ARG A 66 -12.32 -8.28 6.59
C ARG A 66 -11.93 -8.31 8.07
N TRP A 67 -12.23 -7.26 8.83
CA TRP A 67 -11.97 -7.21 10.26
C TRP A 67 -13.03 -7.98 11.03
N ARG A 68 -12.61 -8.67 12.09
CA ARG A 68 -13.48 -9.54 12.89
C ARG A 68 -13.27 -9.26 14.37
N LEU A 69 -14.38 -9.28 15.10
CA LEU A 69 -14.38 -9.35 16.56
C LEU A 69 -14.53 -10.81 16.96
N GLU A 70 -13.55 -11.34 17.67
CA GLU A 70 -13.60 -12.66 18.27
C GLU A 70 -14.64 -12.66 19.39
N ALA A 71 -15.56 -13.61 19.34
CA ALA A 71 -16.47 -13.85 20.44
C ALA A 71 -15.64 -14.30 21.64
N GLY A 72 -15.56 -13.48 22.68
CA GLY A 72 -14.89 -13.89 23.92
C GLY A 72 -15.61 -15.10 24.50
N GLU A 73 -14.88 -16.14 24.85
CA GLU A 73 -15.39 -17.18 25.75
C GLU A 73 -15.74 -16.50 27.08
N GLY A 74 -17.01 -16.60 27.48
CA GLY A 74 -17.53 -16.10 28.75
C GLY A 74 -17.26 -17.05 29.90
#